data_AF-A0A0D3IS82-F1
#
_entry.id   AF-A0A0D3IS82-F1
#
_cell.length_a   1.000
_cell.length_b   1.000
_cell.length_c   1.000
_cell.angle_alpha   90.00
_cell.angle_beta   90.00
_cell.angle_gamma   90.00
#
_symmetry.space_group_name_H-M   'P 1'
#
loop_
_entity.id
_entity.type
_entity.pdbx_description
1 polymer ?
#
loop_
_entity_poly.entity_id
_entity_poly.type
_entity_poly.pdbx_seq_one_letter_code
_entity_poly.pdbx_strand_id
1 'polypeptide(L)'
;MASHRIGARVAGLSPEQLCAIIEAQAGASDAALRVAEEHAARLVEQPEWVLSEVLLSPDLAPHILAQLPTKEHAAKGTCRAWRRGWKETLKKRERPRLLVIGGSTNEILSSLERYDASTNEWEEEAVAPMLTADTIACMAVLDSKLYAVGGFGPDGAPSNLVERYDLATNAWEVVARMATPRENHAMAALDGKMYAVGGFNEDDGALSSVERYDPAANTWEAVAQMATARCNFAVAVLDGKLYAVGGYSGDFLSSVVRYDPALDAWEAVAPMAVRRIAFGVAVLDGKLYAVGGENVDDNSLSSVERYDPALDAWETVAPMAEARQYHAVAVLDGKLYAVGGQGAGYNTLSSVEQYDPALDAWEAVVPMATARAFPLALV
;
A
#
# COMPACT_ATOMS: atom_id res chain seq x y z
N MET A 1 -9.11 -22.14 -13.18
CA MET A 1 -9.68 -22.63 -11.89
C MET A 1 -8.70 -23.36 -10.98
N ALA A 2 -7.51 -23.81 -11.43
CA ALA A 2 -6.52 -24.48 -10.56
C ALA A 2 -5.49 -23.55 -9.89
N SER A 3 -5.21 -22.35 -10.44
CA SER A 3 -4.13 -21.48 -9.93
C SER A 3 -4.49 -20.75 -8.63
N HIS A 4 -5.77 -20.42 -8.42
CA HIS A 4 -6.26 -19.78 -7.18
C HIS A 4 -6.17 -20.67 -5.93
N ARG A 5 -6.09 -22.00 -6.09
CA ARG A 5 -6.01 -22.93 -4.94
C ARG A 5 -4.58 -23.18 -4.44
N ILE A 6 -3.57 -22.78 -5.22
CA ILE A 6 -2.16 -22.97 -4.84
C ILE A 6 -1.70 -21.81 -3.96
N GLY A 7 -2.00 -20.56 -4.31
CA GLY A 7 -1.60 -19.37 -3.54
C GLY A 7 -2.04 -19.41 -2.06
N ALA A 8 -3.29 -19.81 -1.79
CA ALA A 8 -3.81 -19.98 -0.42
C ALA A 8 -3.20 -21.15 0.37
N ARG A 9 -2.46 -22.06 -0.27
CA ARG A 9 -1.78 -23.20 0.37
C ARG A 9 -0.33 -22.91 0.76
N VAL A 10 0.27 -21.83 0.25
CA VAL A 10 1.69 -21.49 0.50
C VAL A 10 1.85 -20.39 1.55
N ALA A 11 0.84 -19.53 1.73
CA ALA A 11 0.81 -18.54 2.80
C ALA A 11 0.78 -19.27 4.17
N GLY A 12 1.89 -19.20 4.91
CA GLY A 12 2.04 -19.84 6.22
C GLY A 12 2.84 -21.14 6.26
N LEU A 13 3.52 -21.52 5.17
CA LEU A 13 4.42 -22.69 5.18
C LEU A 13 5.80 -22.34 5.74
N SER A 14 6.29 -23.15 6.69
CA SER A 14 7.68 -23.10 7.12
C SER A 14 8.62 -23.56 5.99
N PRO A 15 9.90 -23.18 6.03
CA PRO A 15 10.91 -23.68 5.08
C PRO A 15 10.91 -25.20 4.93
N GLU A 16 10.69 -25.95 6.01
CA GLU A 16 10.59 -27.42 6.00
C GLU A 16 9.33 -27.92 5.27
N GLN A 17 8.20 -27.24 5.44
CA GLN A 17 6.95 -27.59 4.75
C GLN A 17 7.03 -27.31 3.25
N LEU A 18 7.74 -26.24 2.86
CA LEU A 18 8.04 -25.95 1.46
C LEU A 18 8.92 -27.06 0.85
N CYS A 19 9.94 -27.51 1.57
CA CYS A 19 10.79 -28.64 1.17
C CYS A 19 9.98 -29.92 0.99
N ALA A 20 9.08 -30.24 1.92
CA ALA A 20 8.22 -31.41 1.83
C ALA A 20 7.28 -31.38 0.61
N ILE A 21 6.80 -30.20 0.19
CA ILE A 21 6.00 -30.03 -1.04
C ILE A 21 6.86 -30.24 -2.28
N ILE A 22 8.08 -29.70 -2.28
CA ILE A 22 9.07 -29.89 -3.35
C ILE A 22 9.41 -31.39 -3.50
N GLU A 23 9.63 -32.09 -2.39
CA GLU A 23 9.86 -33.54 -2.34
C GLU A 23 8.65 -34.34 -2.83
N ALA A 24 7.44 -33.98 -2.41
CA ALA A 24 6.20 -34.67 -2.82
C ALA A 24 5.87 -34.47 -4.31
N GLN A 25 6.27 -33.35 -4.93
CA GLN A 25 6.14 -33.15 -6.37
C GLN A 25 7.29 -33.78 -7.18
N ALA A 26 8.44 -34.02 -6.56
CA ALA A 26 9.63 -34.62 -7.18
C ALA A 26 9.52 -36.16 -7.29
N GLY A 27 8.59 -36.66 -8.11
CA GLY A 27 8.46 -38.11 -8.35
C GLY A 27 9.52 -38.74 -9.30
N ALA A 28 10.80 -38.35 -9.31
CA ALA A 28 11.82 -38.95 -10.21
C ALA A 28 13.30 -38.73 -9.79
N SER A 29 14.11 -39.80 -9.93
CA SER A 29 15.59 -39.98 -9.90
C SER A 29 16.47 -39.20 -8.91
N ASP A 30 17.45 -39.90 -8.32
CA ASP A 30 18.42 -39.39 -7.32
C ASP A 30 19.13 -38.09 -7.71
N ALA A 31 19.31 -37.83 -9.01
CA ALA A 31 19.94 -36.61 -9.50
C ALA A 31 19.02 -35.38 -9.39
N ALA A 32 17.71 -35.54 -9.58
CA ALA A 32 16.75 -34.45 -9.40
C ALA A 32 16.47 -34.21 -7.91
N LEU A 33 16.47 -35.27 -7.10
CA LEU A 33 16.38 -35.17 -5.63
C LEU A 33 17.55 -34.38 -5.06
N ARG A 34 18.79 -34.68 -5.46
CA ARG A 34 19.98 -33.92 -5.04
C ARG A 34 19.96 -32.46 -5.45
N VAL A 35 19.44 -32.14 -6.64
CA VAL A 35 19.33 -30.74 -7.10
C VAL A 35 18.25 -29.99 -6.31
N ALA A 36 17.16 -30.67 -5.95
CA ALA A 36 16.10 -30.12 -5.09
C ALA A 36 16.59 -29.91 -3.65
N GLU A 37 17.30 -30.89 -3.06
CA GLU A 37 17.93 -30.80 -1.73
C GLU A 37 18.99 -29.69 -1.66
N GLU A 38 19.89 -29.59 -2.66
CA GLU A 38 20.84 -28.48 -2.76
C GLU A 38 20.16 -27.11 -2.93
N HIS A 39 18.95 -27.06 -3.50
CA HIS A 39 18.15 -25.83 -3.63
C HIS A 39 17.41 -25.46 -2.34
N ALA A 40 16.77 -26.43 -1.70
CA ALA A 40 16.18 -26.28 -0.37
C ALA A 40 17.20 -25.72 0.63
N ALA A 41 18.39 -26.31 0.68
CA ALA A 41 19.47 -25.84 1.55
C ALA A 41 19.92 -24.39 1.24
N ARG A 42 19.91 -23.98 -0.04
CA ARG A 42 20.31 -22.61 -0.46
C ARG A 42 19.21 -21.57 -0.35
N LEU A 43 17.95 -22.00 -0.42
CA LEU A 43 16.80 -21.17 -0.10
C LEU A 43 16.88 -20.78 1.38
N VAL A 44 17.19 -21.73 2.26
CA VAL A 44 17.46 -21.48 3.68
C VAL A 44 18.67 -20.54 3.92
N GLU A 45 19.63 -20.49 2.99
CA GLU A 45 20.76 -19.54 3.04
C GLU A 45 20.44 -18.13 2.49
N GLN A 46 19.25 -17.89 1.91
CA GLN A 46 18.90 -16.54 1.45
C GLN A 46 18.58 -15.63 2.64
N PRO A 47 18.83 -14.31 2.52
CA PRO A 47 18.36 -13.35 3.51
C PRO A 47 16.85 -13.48 3.70
N GLU A 48 16.39 -13.32 4.95
CA GLU A 48 14.99 -13.54 5.34
C GLU A 48 13.98 -12.82 4.43
N TRP A 49 14.24 -11.56 4.05
CA TRP A 49 13.38 -10.78 3.15
C TRP A 49 13.17 -11.43 1.76
N VAL A 50 14.16 -12.16 1.23
CA VAL A 50 14.02 -12.87 -0.05
C VAL A 50 13.07 -14.06 0.11
N LEU A 51 13.11 -14.72 1.27
CA LEU A 51 12.25 -15.86 1.58
C LEU A 51 10.81 -15.41 1.85
N SER A 52 10.63 -14.41 2.69
CA SER A 52 9.30 -13.92 3.10
C SER A 52 8.58 -13.14 2.01
N GLU A 53 9.26 -12.26 1.27
CA GLU A 53 8.58 -11.30 0.38
C GLU A 53 8.66 -11.65 -1.12
N VAL A 54 9.73 -12.33 -1.55
CA VAL A 54 9.91 -12.69 -2.97
C VAL A 54 9.42 -14.11 -3.26
N LEU A 55 9.74 -15.07 -2.39
CA LEU A 55 9.46 -16.49 -2.62
C LEU A 55 8.09 -16.94 -2.10
N LEU A 56 7.60 -16.30 -1.04
CA LEU A 56 6.34 -16.62 -0.38
C LEU A 56 5.22 -15.60 -0.66
N SER A 57 5.45 -14.56 -1.47
CA SER A 57 4.38 -13.62 -1.82
C SER A 57 3.28 -14.30 -2.65
N PRO A 58 1.98 -13.99 -2.39
CA PRO A 58 0.85 -14.64 -3.04
C PRO A 58 0.87 -14.57 -4.58
N ASP A 59 1.42 -13.50 -5.14
CA ASP A 59 1.44 -13.23 -6.58
C ASP A 59 2.57 -13.98 -7.32
N LEU A 60 3.70 -14.16 -6.65
CA LEU A 60 4.90 -14.76 -7.23
C LEU A 60 5.04 -16.24 -6.90
N ALA A 61 4.62 -16.70 -5.72
CA ALA A 61 4.77 -18.10 -5.33
C ALA A 61 4.26 -19.09 -6.40
N PRO A 62 3.10 -18.89 -7.06
CA PRO A 62 2.65 -19.77 -8.14
C PRO A 62 3.55 -19.74 -9.38
N HIS A 63 4.12 -18.58 -9.74
CA HIS A 63 5.04 -18.43 -10.87
C HIS A 63 6.40 -19.07 -10.58
N ILE A 64 6.88 -18.95 -9.35
CA ILE A 64 8.14 -19.53 -8.89
C ILE A 64 8.02 -21.05 -8.83
N LEU A 65 6.92 -21.57 -8.26
CA LEU A 65 6.61 -22.99 -8.23
C LEU A 65 6.42 -23.56 -9.65
N ALA A 66 5.78 -22.82 -10.56
CA ALA A 66 5.61 -23.23 -11.95
C ALA A 66 6.93 -23.25 -12.74
N GLN A 67 7.94 -22.48 -12.32
CA GLN A 67 9.26 -22.48 -12.92
C GLN A 67 10.20 -23.54 -12.34
N LEU A 68 9.83 -24.23 -11.25
CA LEU A 68 10.68 -25.28 -10.69
C LEU A 68 11.04 -26.34 -11.76
N PRO A 69 12.26 -26.89 -11.73
CA PRO A 69 12.70 -27.88 -12.71
C PRO A 69 11.75 -29.08 -12.77
N THR A 70 11.05 -29.24 -13.89
CA THR A 70 10.16 -30.39 -14.10
C THR A 70 10.95 -31.64 -14.51
N LYS A 71 10.29 -32.82 -14.48
CA LYS A 71 10.85 -34.07 -15.04
C LYS A 71 11.38 -33.90 -16.47
N GLU A 72 10.76 -33.02 -17.24
CA GLU A 72 11.13 -32.74 -18.63
C GLU A 72 12.43 -31.90 -18.72
N HIS A 73 12.65 -30.96 -17.80
CA HIS A 73 13.92 -30.23 -17.69
C HIS A 73 15.08 -31.15 -17.29
N ALA A 74 14.82 -32.09 -16.37
CA ALA A 74 15.79 -33.10 -15.96
C ALA A 74 16.14 -34.05 -17.11
N ALA A 75 15.13 -34.54 -17.84
CA ALA A 75 15.33 -35.41 -19.01
C ALA A 75 16.09 -34.72 -20.15
N LYS A 76 15.88 -33.40 -20.34
CA LYS A 76 16.55 -32.59 -21.37
C LYS A 76 17.90 -31.99 -20.90
N GLY A 77 18.30 -32.20 -19.65
CA GLY A 77 19.55 -31.66 -19.09
C GLY A 77 19.61 -30.14 -18.97
N THR A 78 18.47 -29.44 -19.01
CA THR A 78 18.40 -27.96 -19.08
C THR A 78 18.39 -27.27 -17.72
N CYS A 79 18.41 -28.02 -16.61
CA CYS A 79 18.37 -27.47 -15.24
C CYS A 79 19.49 -26.44 -14.96
N ARG A 80 20.67 -26.55 -15.60
CA ARG A 80 21.78 -25.58 -15.42
C ARG A 80 21.53 -24.24 -16.10
N ALA A 81 20.91 -24.24 -17.29
CA ALA A 81 20.57 -23.01 -18.01
C ALA A 81 19.45 -22.26 -17.28
N TRP A 82 18.47 -23.01 -16.79
CA TRP A 82 17.41 -22.50 -15.91
C TRP A 82 17.98 -21.85 -14.64
N ARG A 83 18.89 -22.55 -13.94
CA ARG A 83 19.60 -22.04 -12.76
C ARG A 83 20.32 -20.71 -13.00
N ARG A 84 20.89 -20.52 -14.20
CA ARG A 84 21.56 -19.27 -14.57
C ARG A 84 20.55 -18.14 -14.73
N GLY A 85 19.43 -18.37 -15.40
CA GLY A 85 18.35 -17.39 -15.53
C GLY A 85 17.83 -16.92 -14.18
N TRP A 86 17.55 -17.86 -13.26
CA TRP A 86 17.06 -17.53 -11.92
C TRP A 86 18.06 -16.73 -11.07
N LYS A 87 19.36 -17.05 -11.13
CA LYS A 87 20.41 -16.26 -10.48
C LYS A 87 20.48 -14.83 -11.00
N GLU A 88 20.33 -14.64 -12.32
CA GLU A 88 20.31 -13.31 -12.91
C GLU A 88 19.04 -12.53 -12.54
N THR A 89 17.91 -13.21 -12.35
CA THR A 89 16.68 -12.59 -11.82
C THR A 89 16.84 -12.14 -10.37
N LEU A 90 17.40 -12.97 -9.49
CA LEU A 90 17.64 -12.62 -8.09
C LEU A 90 18.66 -11.50 -7.92
N LYS A 91 19.73 -11.49 -8.72
CA LYS A 91 20.75 -10.42 -8.70
C LYS A 91 20.20 -9.04 -9.05
N LYS A 92 19.10 -8.98 -9.82
CA LYS A 92 18.46 -7.73 -10.25
C LYS A 92 17.43 -7.22 -9.25
N ARG A 93 17.14 -7.97 -8.18
CA ARG A 93 16.16 -7.55 -7.17
C ARG A 93 16.86 -6.81 -6.04
N GLU A 94 16.46 -5.57 -5.89
CA GLU A 94 16.83 -4.73 -4.74
C GLU A 94 15.87 -5.01 -3.59
N ARG A 95 16.31 -4.72 -2.36
CA ARG A 95 15.43 -4.78 -1.19
C ARG A 95 14.28 -3.78 -1.39
N PRO A 96 13.06 -4.09 -0.92
CA PRO A 96 12.01 -3.11 -0.82
C PRO A 96 12.49 -1.88 -0.03
N ARG A 97 12.09 -0.70 -0.47
CA ARG A 97 12.50 0.59 0.12
C ARG A 97 11.27 1.44 0.26
N LEU A 98 11.21 2.22 1.33
CA LEU A 98 10.11 3.16 1.50
C LEU A 98 10.34 4.37 0.58
N LEU A 99 9.39 4.61 -0.31
CA LEU A 99 9.40 5.69 -1.27
C LEU A 99 8.41 6.78 -0.83
N VAL A 100 8.90 8.01 -0.68
CA VAL A 100 8.10 9.17 -0.31
C VAL A 100 8.07 10.17 -1.44
N ILE A 101 6.89 10.53 -1.90
CA ILE A 101 6.70 11.39 -3.08
C ILE A 101 5.78 12.56 -2.71
N GLY A 102 6.13 13.74 -3.20
CA GLY A 102 5.23 14.90 -3.15
C GLY A 102 5.13 15.53 -1.77
N GLY A 103 3.94 16.04 -1.44
CA GLY A 103 3.68 16.79 -0.21
C GLY A 103 4.04 18.27 -0.31
N SER A 104 3.96 18.98 0.82
CA SER A 104 4.19 20.42 0.88
C SER A 104 4.94 20.86 2.14
N THR A 105 5.75 21.91 1.99
CA THR A 105 6.38 22.68 3.09
C THR A 105 5.85 24.11 3.20
N ASN A 106 5.28 24.62 2.11
CA ASN A 106 4.64 25.93 1.84
C ASN A 106 4.42 26.05 0.32
N GLU A 107 5.18 25.29 -0.46
CA GLU A 107 5.02 25.04 -1.90
C GLU A 107 4.85 23.53 -2.12
N ILE A 108 4.26 23.13 -3.24
CA ILE A 108 4.13 21.72 -3.63
C ILE A 108 5.51 21.17 -4.01
N LEU A 109 5.88 20.03 -3.43
CA LEU A 109 7.16 19.39 -3.67
C LEU A 109 7.08 18.45 -4.88
N SER A 110 8.05 18.56 -5.78
CA SER A 110 8.25 17.64 -6.90
C SER A 110 9.48 16.75 -6.71
N SER A 111 9.70 16.29 -5.48
CA SER A 111 10.86 15.47 -5.11
C SER A 111 10.44 14.14 -4.52
N LEU A 112 11.31 13.15 -4.69
CA LEU A 112 11.14 11.77 -4.27
C LEU A 112 12.31 11.38 -3.36
N GLU A 113 12.00 10.82 -2.21
CA GLU A 113 12.99 10.34 -1.24
C GLU A 113 12.80 8.83 -1.06
N ARG A 114 13.92 8.08 -1.01
CA ARG A 114 13.93 6.62 -0.78
C ARG A 114 14.61 6.31 0.53
N TYR A 115 13.98 5.52 1.38
CA TYR A 115 14.56 5.05 2.64
C TYR A 115 14.92 3.58 2.57
N ASP A 116 16.15 3.27 2.97
CA ASP A 116 16.66 1.92 3.09
C ASP A 116 16.68 1.52 4.58
N ALA A 117 15.76 0.64 4.97
CA ALA A 117 15.63 0.18 6.34
C ALA A 117 16.86 -0.61 6.83
N SER A 118 17.68 -1.14 5.92
CA SER A 118 18.87 -1.93 6.28
C SER A 118 20.07 -1.07 6.69
N THR A 119 20.16 0.14 6.14
CA THR A 119 21.20 1.12 6.49
C THR A 119 20.66 2.24 7.39
N ASN A 120 19.33 2.39 7.47
CA ASN A 120 18.64 3.48 8.14
C ASN A 120 19.03 4.84 7.54
N GLU A 121 19.10 4.93 6.20
CA GLU A 121 19.52 6.12 5.46
C GLU A 121 18.50 6.48 4.37
N TRP A 122 18.47 7.77 4.01
CA TRP A 122 17.67 8.31 2.90
C TRP A 122 18.55 8.63 1.69
N GLU A 123 18.06 8.29 0.51
CA GLU A 123 18.60 8.69 -0.79
C GLU A 123 17.58 9.59 -1.50
N GLU A 124 18.00 10.77 -1.95
CA GLU A 124 17.13 11.70 -2.68
C GLU A 124 17.33 11.54 -4.20
N GLU A 125 16.22 11.48 -4.95
CA GLU A 125 16.24 11.56 -6.40
C GLU A 125 15.23 12.60 -6.90
N ALA A 126 15.65 13.42 -7.85
CA ALA A 126 14.76 14.37 -8.51
C ALA A 126 13.82 13.61 -9.46
N VAL A 127 12.50 13.75 -9.24
CA VAL A 127 11.47 13.29 -10.19
C VAL A 127 10.99 14.46 -11.05
N ALA A 128 10.54 14.16 -12.27
CA ALA A 128 9.93 15.18 -13.11
C ALA A 128 8.71 15.79 -12.39
N PRO A 129 8.56 17.13 -12.40
CA PRO A 129 7.39 17.77 -11.81
C PRO A 129 6.11 17.27 -12.48
N MET A 130 5.04 17.14 -11.70
CA MET A 130 3.70 16.90 -12.22
C MET A 130 3.35 17.96 -13.27
N LEU A 131 2.58 17.60 -14.30
CA LEU A 131 2.25 18.55 -15.38
C LEU A 131 1.39 19.70 -14.85
N THR A 132 0.56 19.42 -13.85
CA THR A 132 -0.16 20.41 -13.06
C THR A 132 0.39 20.44 -11.64
N ALA A 133 1.44 21.24 -11.42
CA ALA A 133 2.16 21.36 -10.15
C ALA A 133 1.36 21.97 -8.98
N ASP A 134 0.06 22.28 -9.16
CA ASP A 134 -0.72 23.10 -8.24
C ASP A 134 -1.78 22.32 -7.43
N THR A 135 -1.81 20.99 -7.55
CA THR A 135 -2.93 20.18 -7.07
C THR A 135 -2.51 19.25 -5.93
N ILE A 136 -3.13 19.38 -4.74
CA ILE A 136 -3.14 18.31 -3.71
C ILE A 136 -3.99 17.16 -4.27
N ALA A 137 -3.43 16.39 -5.20
CA ALA A 137 -4.05 15.21 -5.78
C ALA A 137 -3.94 14.04 -4.80
N CYS A 138 -4.97 13.19 -4.76
CA CYS A 138 -4.84 11.90 -4.09
C CYS A 138 -3.98 11.01 -4.96
N MET A 139 -2.93 10.42 -4.38
CA MET A 139 -1.96 9.64 -5.12
C MET A 139 -2.11 8.15 -4.84
N ALA A 140 -2.00 7.33 -5.89
CA ALA A 140 -2.12 5.88 -5.79
C ALA A 140 -1.12 5.19 -6.73
N VAL A 141 -0.77 3.94 -6.42
CA VAL A 141 0.08 3.11 -7.28
C VAL A 141 -0.72 1.91 -7.78
N LEU A 142 -0.60 1.65 -9.07
CA LEU A 142 -1.14 0.46 -9.72
C LEU A 142 -0.21 0.04 -10.87
N ASP A 143 0.15 -1.24 -10.92
CA ASP A 143 1.03 -1.82 -11.95
C ASP A 143 2.35 -1.06 -12.14
N SER A 144 3.01 -0.71 -11.02
CA SER A 144 4.25 0.07 -10.99
C SER A 144 4.16 1.46 -11.65
N LYS A 145 2.95 1.98 -11.83
CA LYS A 145 2.71 3.35 -12.27
C LYS A 145 2.06 4.13 -11.15
N LEU A 146 2.47 5.38 -11.03
CA LEU A 146 1.92 6.31 -10.07
C LEU A 146 0.79 7.09 -10.73
N TYR A 147 -0.29 7.32 -10.00
CA TYR A 147 -1.46 8.05 -10.46
C TYR A 147 -1.74 9.20 -9.50
N ALA A 148 -1.88 10.40 -10.05
CA ALA A 148 -2.42 11.57 -9.37
C ALA A 148 -3.89 11.72 -9.80
N VAL A 149 -4.81 11.64 -8.84
CA VAL A 149 -6.25 11.60 -9.09
C VAL A 149 -6.92 12.74 -8.33
N GLY A 150 -7.72 13.55 -9.05
CA GLY A 150 -8.51 14.64 -8.50
C GLY A 150 -7.69 15.71 -7.77
N GLY A 151 -8.16 16.15 -6.60
CA GLY A 151 -7.55 17.24 -5.83
C GLY A 151 -8.08 18.62 -6.22
N PHE A 152 -7.27 19.66 -6.02
CA PHE A 152 -7.56 21.05 -6.42
C PHE A 152 -6.99 21.41 -7.81
N GLY A 153 -7.83 21.86 -8.74
CA GLY A 153 -7.39 22.43 -10.00
C GLY A 153 -6.61 23.77 -9.82
N PRO A 154 -6.04 24.32 -10.90
CA PRO A 154 -5.29 25.58 -10.85
C PRO A 154 -6.11 26.80 -10.40
N ASP A 155 -7.43 26.71 -10.48
CA ASP A 155 -8.39 27.70 -10.00
C ASP A 155 -8.80 27.49 -8.53
N GLY A 156 -8.26 26.46 -7.88
CA GLY A 156 -8.61 26.06 -6.52
C GLY A 156 -9.92 25.28 -6.42
N ALA A 157 -10.54 24.90 -7.54
CA ALA A 157 -11.77 24.11 -7.53
C ALA A 157 -11.47 22.60 -7.50
N PRO A 158 -12.35 21.75 -6.94
CA PRO A 158 -12.22 20.31 -7.04
C PRO A 158 -12.03 19.83 -8.49
N SER A 159 -11.09 18.91 -8.71
CA SER A 159 -10.68 18.44 -10.03
C SER A 159 -11.11 17.00 -10.29
N ASN A 160 -11.38 16.68 -11.55
CA ASN A 160 -11.57 15.30 -12.03
C ASN A 160 -10.41 14.79 -12.89
N LEU A 161 -9.31 15.55 -12.95
CA LEU A 161 -8.13 15.19 -13.74
C LEU A 161 -7.48 13.93 -13.15
N VAL A 162 -6.95 13.10 -14.04
CA VAL A 162 -6.14 11.94 -13.68
C VAL A 162 -4.88 11.96 -14.52
N GLU A 163 -3.75 11.98 -13.83
CA GLU A 163 -2.43 11.92 -14.45
C GLU A 163 -1.73 10.65 -14.02
N ARG A 164 -1.03 10.02 -14.95
CA ARG A 164 -0.27 8.80 -14.72
C ARG A 164 1.20 9.06 -15.00
N TYR A 165 2.06 8.68 -14.08
CA TYR A 165 3.50 8.74 -14.21
C TYR A 165 4.09 7.36 -14.50
N ASP A 166 4.89 7.31 -15.55
CA ASP A 166 5.64 6.13 -15.93
C ASP A 166 7.11 6.29 -15.51
N LEU A 167 7.53 5.47 -14.54
CA LEU A 167 8.89 5.43 -14.01
C LEU A 167 9.93 5.10 -15.09
N ALA A 168 9.58 4.31 -16.11
CA ALA A 168 10.52 3.91 -17.15
C ALA A 168 10.85 5.06 -18.11
N THR A 169 9.89 5.97 -18.33
CA THR A 169 10.08 7.12 -19.23
C THR A 169 10.29 8.44 -18.49
N ASN A 170 10.15 8.45 -17.16
CA ASN A 170 10.21 9.64 -16.32
C ASN A 170 9.27 10.75 -16.84
N ALA A 171 8.03 10.39 -17.15
CA ALA A 171 7.06 11.30 -17.75
C ALA A 171 5.64 11.06 -17.24
N TRP A 172 4.91 12.15 -17.10
CA TRP A 172 3.48 12.18 -16.80
C TRP A 172 2.66 12.21 -18.09
N GLU A 173 1.49 11.57 -18.07
CA GLU A 173 0.49 11.66 -19.13
C GLU A 173 -0.93 11.76 -18.54
N VAL A 174 -1.82 12.44 -19.25
CA VAL A 174 -3.23 12.51 -18.87
C VAL A 174 -3.96 11.24 -19.34
N VAL A 175 -4.66 10.59 -18.43
CA VAL A 175 -5.53 9.43 -18.71
C VAL A 175 -7.00 9.82 -18.59
N ALA A 176 -7.91 8.85 -18.68
CA ALA A 176 -9.34 9.15 -18.57
C ALA A 176 -9.67 9.85 -17.24
N ARG A 177 -10.48 10.89 -17.33
CA ARG A 177 -10.93 11.69 -16.20
C ARG A 177 -12.06 10.98 -15.44
N MET A 178 -12.16 11.26 -14.15
CA MET A 178 -13.35 10.89 -13.37
C MET A 178 -14.59 11.64 -13.89
N ALA A 179 -15.76 11.09 -13.66
CA ALA A 179 -17.02 11.76 -13.95
C ALA A 179 -17.27 12.91 -12.98
N THR A 180 -17.00 12.69 -11.68
CA THR A 180 -17.20 13.70 -10.63
C THR A 180 -15.85 14.31 -10.23
N PRO A 181 -15.72 15.64 -10.20
CA PRO A 181 -14.57 16.32 -9.60
C PRO A 181 -14.56 16.13 -8.08
N ARG A 182 -13.40 15.82 -7.49
CA ARG A 182 -13.28 15.44 -6.08
C ARG A 182 -11.97 15.93 -5.48
N GLU A 183 -12.03 16.58 -4.34
CA GLU A 183 -10.90 16.77 -3.42
C GLU A 183 -11.10 15.95 -2.13
N ASN A 184 -10.06 15.80 -1.31
CA ASN A 184 -10.13 15.15 0.00
C ASN A 184 -10.81 13.75 -0.03
N HIS A 185 -10.71 13.07 -1.18
CA HIS A 185 -11.17 11.71 -1.41
C HIS A 185 -10.04 10.74 -1.08
N ALA A 186 -10.40 9.47 -0.93
CA ALA A 186 -9.44 8.40 -0.69
C ALA A 186 -9.31 7.51 -1.92
N MET A 187 -8.10 7.02 -2.15
CA MET A 187 -7.77 6.14 -3.27
C MET A 187 -7.28 4.78 -2.76
N ALA A 188 -7.67 3.70 -3.44
CA ALA A 188 -7.11 2.38 -3.21
C ALA A 188 -7.07 1.54 -4.50
N ALA A 189 -6.05 0.69 -4.60
CA ALA A 189 -5.94 -0.30 -5.68
C ALA A 189 -6.41 -1.67 -5.20
N LEU A 190 -7.37 -2.27 -5.91
CA LEU A 190 -7.93 -3.59 -5.62
C LEU A 190 -8.20 -4.33 -6.93
N ASP A 191 -7.74 -5.58 -7.02
CA ASP A 191 -7.94 -6.48 -8.16
C ASP A 191 -7.56 -5.85 -9.53
N GLY A 192 -6.43 -5.14 -9.56
CA GLY A 192 -5.93 -4.51 -10.80
C GLY A 192 -6.69 -3.25 -11.23
N LYS A 193 -7.53 -2.70 -10.34
CA LYS A 193 -8.33 -1.49 -10.59
C LYS A 193 -8.10 -0.47 -9.48
N MET A 194 -8.31 0.80 -9.78
CA MET A 194 -8.28 1.85 -8.75
C MET A 194 -9.69 2.29 -8.39
N TYR A 195 -9.89 2.69 -7.14
CA TYR A 195 -11.15 3.17 -6.62
C TYR A 195 -10.95 4.57 -6.05
N ALA A 196 -11.68 5.54 -6.57
CA ALA A 196 -11.82 6.88 -6.01
C ALA A 196 -13.08 6.91 -5.15
N VAL A 197 -12.92 7.05 -3.84
CA VAL A 197 -14.00 6.90 -2.86
C VAL A 197 -14.31 8.24 -2.22
N GLY A 198 -15.57 8.66 -2.25
CA GLY A 198 -16.07 9.83 -1.54
C GLY A 198 -15.39 11.14 -1.98
N GLY A 199 -15.00 11.96 -1.01
CA GLY A 199 -14.39 13.27 -1.21
C GLY A 199 -15.35 14.42 -1.00
N PHE A 200 -14.98 15.58 -1.52
CA PHE A 200 -15.76 16.80 -1.47
C PHE A 200 -15.81 17.44 -2.86
N ASN A 201 -16.94 18.07 -3.19
CA ASN A 201 -17.04 19.05 -4.26
C ASN A 201 -17.94 20.23 -3.83
N GLU A 202 -17.90 21.34 -4.56
CA GLU A 202 -18.69 22.53 -4.23
C GLU A 202 -20.19 22.33 -4.41
N ASP A 203 -20.59 21.50 -5.37
CA ASP A 203 -21.99 21.30 -5.77
C ASP A 203 -22.77 20.44 -4.76
N ASP A 204 -22.18 19.32 -4.31
CA ASP A 204 -22.82 18.32 -3.47
C ASP A 204 -22.30 18.33 -2.02
N GLY A 205 -21.18 19.01 -1.76
CA GLY A 205 -20.47 18.94 -0.49
C GLY A 205 -19.72 17.62 -0.34
N ALA A 206 -19.84 16.96 0.81
CA ALA A 206 -19.26 15.63 1.00
C ALA A 206 -19.93 14.60 0.09
N LEU A 207 -19.14 13.72 -0.51
CA LEU A 207 -19.58 12.75 -1.52
C LEU A 207 -19.69 11.34 -0.95
N SER A 208 -20.74 10.62 -1.35
CA SER A 208 -20.92 9.18 -1.13
C SER A 208 -20.51 8.32 -2.31
N SER A 209 -20.39 8.93 -3.49
CA SER A 209 -20.14 8.26 -4.76
C SER A 209 -18.74 7.67 -4.83
N VAL A 210 -18.63 6.58 -5.59
CA VAL A 210 -17.39 5.82 -5.75
C VAL A 210 -17.23 5.51 -7.23
N GLU A 211 -16.03 5.76 -7.74
CA GLU A 211 -15.68 5.52 -9.14
C GLU A 211 -14.53 4.53 -9.22
N ARG A 212 -14.64 3.57 -10.14
CA ARG A 212 -13.63 2.53 -10.38
C ARG A 212 -12.97 2.76 -11.73
N TYR A 213 -11.64 2.82 -11.75
CA TYR A 213 -10.83 2.93 -12.94
C TYR A 213 -10.33 1.57 -13.40
N ASP A 214 -10.56 1.27 -14.67
CA ASP A 214 -9.94 0.15 -15.36
C ASP A 214 -8.79 0.66 -16.24
N PRO A 215 -7.52 0.39 -15.88
CA PRO A 215 -6.37 0.85 -16.66
C PRO A 215 -6.24 0.20 -18.03
N ALA A 216 -6.82 -0.99 -18.25
CA ALA A 216 -6.78 -1.68 -19.54
C ALA A 216 -7.76 -1.07 -20.54
N ALA A 217 -8.94 -0.66 -20.05
CA ALA A 217 -9.92 0.06 -20.86
C ALA A 217 -9.67 1.58 -20.91
N ASN A 218 -8.89 2.12 -19.97
CA ASN A 218 -8.73 3.56 -19.73
C ASN A 218 -10.09 4.23 -19.56
N THR A 219 -10.90 3.71 -18.63
CA THR A 219 -12.25 4.22 -18.36
C THR A 219 -12.57 4.18 -16.88
N TRP A 220 -13.37 5.14 -16.43
CA TRP A 220 -14.00 5.14 -15.11
C TRP A 220 -15.45 4.69 -15.22
N GLU A 221 -15.93 3.97 -14.21
CA GLU A 221 -17.33 3.60 -14.04
C GLU A 221 -17.77 3.83 -12.59
N ALA A 222 -19.03 4.18 -12.39
CA ALA A 222 -19.61 4.26 -11.06
C ALA A 222 -19.85 2.85 -10.50
N VAL A 223 -19.53 2.67 -9.22
CA VAL A 223 -19.90 1.47 -8.44
C VAL A 223 -20.82 1.88 -7.29
N ALA A 224 -21.25 0.93 -6.45
CA ALA A 224 -22.14 1.24 -5.34
C ALA A 224 -21.58 2.36 -4.45
N GLN A 225 -22.46 3.29 -4.12
CA GLN A 225 -22.16 4.43 -3.24
C GLN A 225 -22.25 4.03 -1.76
N MET A 226 -21.52 4.77 -0.92
CA MET A 226 -21.67 4.67 0.53
C MET A 226 -23.03 5.20 0.99
N ALA A 227 -23.55 4.71 2.11
CA ALA A 227 -24.78 5.24 2.71
C ALA A 227 -24.57 6.65 3.30
N THR A 228 -23.38 6.90 3.87
CA THR A 228 -22.97 8.19 4.42
C THR A 228 -21.83 8.73 3.59
N ALA A 229 -22.02 9.93 3.03
CA ALA A 229 -20.97 10.67 2.36
C ALA A 229 -19.81 10.98 3.31
N ARG A 230 -18.58 11.09 2.79
CA ARG A 230 -17.41 11.41 3.63
C ARG A 230 -16.26 12.01 2.82
N CYS A 231 -15.55 12.95 3.45
CA CYS A 231 -14.27 13.50 2.99
C CYS A 231 -13.21 13.42 4.11
N ASN A 232 -11.94 13.70 3.80
CA ASN A 232 -10.81 13.69 4.76
C ASN A 232 -10.69 12.38 5.56
N PHE A 233 -10.92 11.26 4.87
CA PHE A 233 -10.92 9.91 5.42
C PHE A 233 -9.86 9.07 4.71
N ALA A 234 -9.64 7.85 5.19
CA ALA A 234 -8.67 6.94 4.60
C ALA A 234 -9.36 5.66 4.09
N VAL A 235 -8.81 5.08 3.03
CA VAL A 235 -9.23 3.79 2.49
C VAL A 235 -8.03 2.86 2.42
N ALA A 236 -8.23 1.61 2.83
CA ALA A 236 -7.26 0.56 2.65
C ALA A 236 -7.92 -0.75 2.21
N VAL A 237 -7.09 -1.64 1.66
CA VAL A 237 -7.54 -2.93 1.13
C VAL A 237 -7.14 -4.04 2.08
N LEU A 238 -8.13 -4.75 2.62
CA LEU A 238 -7.93 -5.90 3.50
C LEU A 238 -8.84 -7.05 3.03
N ASP A 239 -8.27 -8.25 2.87
CA ASP A 239 -8.98 -9.46 2.45
C ASP A 239 -9.87 -9.27 1.19
N GLY A 240 -9.30 -8.58 0.19
CA GLY A 240 -9.97 -8.32 -1.10
C GLY A 240 -11.15 -7.35 -1.02
N LYS A 241 -11.23 -6.54 0.05
CA LYS A 241 -12.31 -5.57 0.27
C LYS A 241 -11.73 -4.20 0.60
N LEU A 242 -12.44 -3.15 0.22
CA LEU A 242 -12.08 -1.78 0.59
C LEU A 242 -12.69 -1.46 1.95
N TYR A 243 -11.94 -0.81 2.82
CA TYR A 243 -12.45 -0.28 4.09
C TYR A 243 -12.30 1.23 4.08
N ALA A 244 -13.42 1.95 4.11
CA ALA A 244 -13.45 3.39 4.30
C ALA A 244 -13.57 3.70 5.79
N VAL A 245 -12.52 4.29 6.35
CA VAL A 245 -12.33 4.47 7.79
C VAL A 245 -12.46 5.95 8.12
N GLY A 246 -13.29 6.30 9.12
CA GLY A 246 -13.38 7.66 9.67
C GLY A 246 -13.83 8.72 8.65
N GLY A 247 -13.36 9.95 8.81
CA GLY A 247 -13.68 11.06 7.90
C GLY A 247 -14.60 12.12 8.50
N TYR A 248 -15.10 12.98 7.62
CA TYR A 248 -16.00 14.07 7.97
C TYR A 248 -17.29 14.02 7.14
N SER A 249 -18.42 14.22 7.81
CA SER A 249 -19.75 14.37 7.20
C SER A 249 -20.62 15.31 8.02
N GLY A 250 -20.22 16.57 8.11
CA GLY A 250 -20.82 17.56 9.02
C GLY A 250 -20.39 17.40 10.48
N ASP A 251 -19.85 16.25 10.85
CA ASP A 251 -19.11 15.97 12.08
C ASP A 251 -18.01 14.93 11.79
N PHE A 252 -17.04 14.81 12.69
CA PHE A 252 -16.00 13.79 12.66
C PHE A 252 -16.64 12.40 12.80
N LEU A 253 -16.16 11.44 12.03
CA LEU A 253 -16.67 10.09 11.99
C LEU A 253 -15.68 9.12 12.64
N SER A 254 -16.20 8.18 13.43
CA SER A 254 -15.49 6.94 13.79
C SER A 254 -16.02 5.73 13.02
N SER A 255 -17.11 5.90 12.26
CA SER A 255 -17.73 4.83 11.49
C SER A 255 -16.79 4.28 10.42
N VAL A 256 -16.81 2.97 10.26
CA VAL A 256 -16.06 2.24 9.24
C VAL A 256 -17.04 1.45 8.38
N VAL A 257 -16.89 1.54 7.07
CA VAL A 257 -17.69 0.77 6.12
C VAL A 257 -16.79 -0.01 5.18
N ARG A 258 -17.22 -1.22 4.85
CA ARG A 258 -16.49 -2.17 4.00
C ARG A 258 -17.24 -2.38 2.69
N TYR A 259 -16.53 -2.31 1.58
CA TYR A 259 -17.05 -2.61 0.25
C TYR A 259 -16.64 -4.01 -0.19
N ASP A 260 -17.63 -4.81 -0.58
CA ASP A 260 -17.41 -6.09 -1.25
C ASP A 260 -17.57 -5.92 -2.77
N PRO A 261 -16.49 -6.00 -3.57
CA PRO A 261 -16.57 -5.84 -5.02
C PRO A 261 -17.35 -6.96 -5.73
N ALA A 262 -17.52 -8.13 -5.10
CA ALA A 262 -18.30 -9.23 -5.67
C ALA A 262 -19.81 -9.01 -5.50
N LEU A 263 -20.21 -8.28 -4.47
CA LEU A 263 -21.60 -7.93 -4.20
C LEU A 263 -21.97 -6.54 -4.71
N ASP A 264 -20.97 -5.71 -5.05
CA ASP A 264 -21.14 -4.29 -5.34
C ASP A 264 -21.97 -3.60 -4.25
N ALA A 265 -21.52 -3.76 -3.00
CA ALA A 265 -22.27 -3.30 -1.84
C ALA A 265 -21.34 -2.90 -0.69
N TRP A 266 -21.79 -1.90 0.06
CA TRP A 266 -21.15 -1.45 1.30
C TRP A 266 -21.91 -1.99 2.52
N GLU A 267 -21.17 -2.37 3.55
CA GLU A 267 -21.71 -2.76 4.85
C GLU A 267 -20.95 -2.06 5.98
N ALA A 268 -21.61 -1.83 7.11
CA ALA A 268 -20.96 -1.29 8.29
C ALA A 268 -20.19 -2.39 9.03
N VAL A 269 -19.01 -2.04 9.53
CA VAL A 269 -18.24 -2.86 10.48
C VAL A 269 -18.05 -2.08 11.78
N ALA A 270 -17.39 -2.67 12.77
CA ALA A 270 -17.18 -2.00 14.05
C ALA A 270 -16.51 -0.63 13.87
N PRO A 271 -17.01 0.41 14.56
CA PRO A 271 -16.43 1.74 14.51
C PRO A 271 -15.15 1.81 15.35
N MET A 272 -14.28 2.76 15.01
CA MET A 272 -13.17 3.16 15.88
C MET A 272 -13.72 3.74 17.20
N ALA A 273 -12.89 3.73 18.25
CA ALA A 273 -13.18 4.44 19.49
C ALA A 273 -13.03 5.95 19.32
N VAL A 274 -12.05 6.40 18.53
CA VAL A 274 -11.82 7.82 18.28
C VAL A 274 -12.34 8.21 16.90
N ARG A 275 -13.01 9.37 16.83
CA ARG A 275 -13.44 9.98 15.57
C ARG A 275 -12.26 10.75 14.98
N ARG A 276 -11.90 10.52 13.71
CA ARG A 276 -10.62 11.02 13.15
C ARG A 276 -10.79 11.49 11.71
N ILE A 277 -10.02 12.52 11.35
CA ILE A 277 -9.72 12.91 9.96
C ILE A 277 -8.21 13.07 9.78
N ALA A 278 -7.75 13.21 8.53
CA ALA A 278 -6.34 13.51 8.22
C ALA A 278 -5.31 12.50 8.79
N PHE A 279 -5.72 11.25 8.98
CA PHE A 279 -4.89 10.16 9.53
C PHE A 279 -4.41 9.23 8.41
N GLY A 280 -3.38 8.43 8.70
CA GLY A 280 -2.96 7.36 7.81
C GLY A 280 -3.63 6.03 8.15
N VAL A 281 -3.92 5.22 7.13
CA VAL A 281 -4.37 3.83 7.29
C VAL A 281 -3.48 2.90 6.50
N ALA A 282 -3.05 1.81 7.12
CA ALA A 282 -2.31 0.75 6.47
C ALA A 282 -2.77 -0.62 6.96
N VAL A 283 -2.45 -1.66 6.19
CA VAL A 283 -2.72 -3.05 6.54
C VAL A 283 -1.41 -3.74 6.89
N LEU A 284 -1.34 -4.30 8.09
CA LEU A 284 -0.20 -5.07 8.58
C LEU A 284 -0.74 -6.34 9.25
N ASP A 285 -0.18 -7.49 8.90
CA ASP A 285 -0.53 -8.80 9.46
C ASP A 285 -2.05 -9.09 9.48
N GLY A 286 -2.71 -8.75 8.36
CA GLY A 286 -4.16 -8.98 8.18
C GLY A 286 -5.05 -8.07 9.03
N LYS A 287 -4.52 -6.98 9.58
CA LYS A 287 -5.26 -6.01 10.40
C LYS A 287 -5.13 -4.62 9.83
N LEU A 288 -6.17 -3.79 10.00
CA LEU A 288 -6.12 -2.37 9.63
C LEU A 288 -5.59 -1.58 10.83
N TYR A 289 -4.74 -0.60 10.56
CA TYR A 289 -4.25 0.34 11.56
C TYR A 289 -4.65 1.75 11.16
N ALA A 290 -5.31 2.47 12.06
CA ALA A 290 -5.61 3.90 11.94
C ALA A 290 -4.63 4.68 12.83
N VAL A 291 -3.77 5.48 12.22
CA VAL A 291 -2.60 6.08 12.88
C VAL A 291 -2.74 7.60 12.88
N GLY A 292 -2.77 8.21 14.06
CA GLY A 292 -2.78 9.66 14.23
C GLY A 292 -4.06 10.35 13.73
N GLY A 293 -3.88 11.48 13.04
CA GLY A 293 -4.93 12.36 12.52
C GLY A 293 -5.23 13.54 13.43
N GLU A 294 -6.43 14.09 13.30
CA GLU A 294 -6.99 15.08 14.22
C GLU A 294 -8.44 14.73 14.56
N ASN A 295 -8.93 15.24 15.69
CA ASN A 295 -10.31 15.13 16.10
C ASN A 295 -10.85 16.48 16.62
N VAL A 296 -12.07 16.48 17.15
CA VAL A 296 -12.71 17.70 17.66
C VAL A 296 -12.00 18.32 18.88
N ASP A 297 -11.28 17.51 19.65
CA ASP A 297 -10.66 17.90 20.92
C ASP A 297 -9.17 18.24 20.75
N ASP A 298 -8.49 17.61 19.78
CA ASP A 298 -7.05 17.68 19.54
C ASP A 298 -6.72 17.90 18.06
N ASN A 299 -5.98 18.99 17.78
CA ASN A 299 -5.49 19.33 16.44
C ASN A 299 -4.46 18.33 15.87
N SER A 300 -3.94 17.41 16.67
CA SER A 300 -3.04 16.33 16.20
C SER A 300 -3.07 15.19 17.20
N LEU A 301 -3.21 13.97 16.70
CA LEU A 301 -3.30 12.75 17.49
C LEU A 301 -2.02 11.94 17.30
N SER A 302 -1.55 11.35 18.40
CA SER A 302 -0.53 10.29 18.37
C SER A 302 -1.14 8.89 18.55
N SER A 303 -2.42 8.81 18.93
CA SER A 303 -3.09 7.55 19.22
C SER A 303 -3.25 6.71 17.96
N VAL A 304 -3.14 5.40 18.14
CA VAL A 304 -3.24 4.40 17.08
C VAL A 304 -4.26 3.35 17.47
N GLU A 305 -5.11 2.98 16.53
CA GLU A 305 -6.12 1.92 16.71
C GLU A 305 -5.92 0.83 15.67
N ARG A 306 -6.11 -0.42 16.08
CA ARG A 306 -5.98 -1.60 15.24
C ARG A 306 -7.31 -2.34 15.15
N TYR A 307 -7.75 -2.66 13.95
CA TYR A 307 -8.94 -3.46 13.68
C TYR A 307 -8.59 -4.90 13.36
N ASP A 308 -9.24 -5.83 14.06
CA ASP A 308 -9.20 -7.25 13.73
C ASP A 308 -10.49 -7.66 13.00
N PRO A 309 -10.42 -8.03 11.70
CA PRO A 309 -11.60 -8.43 10.93
C PRO A 309 -12.25 -9.73 11.41
N ALA A 310 -11.51 -10.59 12.13
CA ALA A 310 -12.05 -11.83 12.68
C ALA A 310 -12.88 -11.60 13.94
N LEU A 311 -12.56 -10.54 14.69
CA LEU A 311 -13.29 -10.13 15.89
C LEU A 311 -14.34 -9.06 15.62
N ASP A 312 -14.26 -8.38 14.47
CA ASP A 312 -15.02 -7.17 14.16
C ASP A 312 -14.92 -6.16 15.32
N ALA A 313 -13.67 -5.83 15.68
CA ALA A 313 -13.39 -4.98 16.82
C ALA A 313 -12.11 -4.16 16.61
N TRP A 314 -12.13 -2.93 17.12
CA TRP A 314 -10.96 -2.07 17.23
C TRP A 314 -10.39 -2.15 18.65
N GLU A 315 -9.07 -2.06 18.76
CA GLU A 315 -8.36 -1.88 20.02
C GLU A 315 -7.30 -0.78 19.89
N THR A 316 -7.00 -0.10 21.00
CA THR A 316 -5.90 0.86 21.06
C THR A 316 -4.58 0.12 21.20
N VAL A 317 -3.60 0.50 20.38
CA VAL A 317 -2.21 0.03 20.48
C VAL A 317 -1.30 1.19 20.89
N ALA A 318 0.00 0.95 21.05
CA ALA A 318 0.91 1.99 21.50
C ALA A 318 0.85 3.25 20.60
N PRO A 319 0.81 4.46 21.21
CA PRO A 319 0.77 5.71 20.47
C PRO A 319 2.15 6.05 19.90
N MET A 320 2.17 6.84 18.83
CA MET A 320 3.38 7.51 18.35
C MET A 320 3.95 8.44 19.45
N ALA A 321 5.26 8.71 19.38
CA ALA A 321 5.90 9.69 20.25
C ALA A 321 5.51 11.12 19.87
N GLU A 322 5.41 11.40 18.56
CA GLU A 322 4.96 12.70 18.03
C GLU A 322 3.53 12.57 17.49
N ALA A 323 2.65 13.50 17.85
CA ALA A 323 1.31 13.57 17.30
C ALA A 323 1.35 14.16 15.88
N ARG A 324 0.57 13.58 14.95
CA ARG A 324 0.68 13.92 13.51
C ARG A 324 -0.67 13.87 12.80
N GLN A 325 -0.90 14.80 11.90
CA GLN A 325 -1.95 14.76 10.87
C GLN A 325 -1.37 14.97 9.46
N TYR A 326 -2.10 14.61 8.41
CA TYR A 326 -1.67 14.67 7.01
C TYR A 326 -0.31 14.00 6.75
N HIS A 327 0.03 12.96 7.51
CA HIS A 327 1.22 12.14 7.32
C HIS A 327 0.90 10.93 6.45
N ALA A 328 1.91 10.32 5.86
CA ALA A 328 1.75 9.03 5.18
C ALA A 328 2.00 7.88 6.15
N VAL A 329 1.32 6.75 5.90
CA VAL A 329 1.60 5.49 6.60
C VAL A 329 1.80 4.40 5.56
N ALA A 330 2.90 3.68 5.68
CA ALA A 330 3.24 2.56 4.82
C ALA A 330 3.75 1.37 5.63
N VAL A 331 3.81 0.20 5.00
CA VAL A 331 4.29 -1.03 5.62
C VAL A 331 5.56 -1.47 4.92
N LEU A 332 6.66 -1.60 5.65
CA LEU A 332 7.95 -2.09 5.16
C LEU A 332 8.51 -3.09 6.17
N ASP A 333 9.00 -4.23 5.71
CA ASP A 333 9.63 -5.28 6.54
C ASP A 333 8.80 -5.66 7.78
N GLY A 334 7.47 -5.78 7.63
CA GLY A 334 6.55 -6.15 8.71
C GLY A 334 6.32 -5.07 9.78
N LYS A 335 6.68 -3.82 9.50
CA LYS A 335 6.51 -2.68 10.41
C LYS A 335 5.72 -1.56 9.74
N LEU A 336 4.99 -0.76 10.54
CA LEU A 336 4.39 0.47 10.03
C LEU A 336 5.40 1.59 10.09
N TYR A 337 5.39 2.48 9.11
CA TYR A 337 6.16 3.72 9.11
C TYR A 337 5.21 4.91 9.00
N ALA A 338 5.23 5.79 9.99
CA ALA A 338 4.53 7.07 9.95
C ALA A 338 5.51 8.16 9.52
N VAL A 339 5.24 8.80 8.38
CA VAL A 339 6.21 9.63 7.67
C VAL A 339 5.71 11.08 7.55
N GLY A 340 6.45 12.01 8.12
CA GLY A 340 6.18 13.44 8.00
C GLY A 340 4.83 13.85 8.60
N GLY A 341 4.08 14.68 7.87
CA GLY A 341 2.83 15.30 8.30
C GLY A 341 3.02 16.64 8.99
N GLN A 342 1.98 17.06 9.70
CA GLN A 342 1.97 18.24 10.57
C GLN A 342 1.77 17.80 12.00
N GLY A 343 2.62 18.30 12.89
CA GLY A 343 2.52 18.07 14.33
C GLY A 343 1.85 19.23 15.06
N ALA A 344 2.06 19.28 16.37
CA ALA A 344 1.53 20.33 17.23
C ALA A 344 1.91 21.73 16.72
N GLY A 345 0.92 22.63 16.65
CA GLY A 345 1.09 23.99 16.13
C GLY A 345 1.18 24.09 14.60
N TYR A 346 0.78 23.04 13.87
CA TYR A 346 0.83 22.95 12.39
C TYR A 346 2.25 22.98 11.82
N ASN A 347 3.24 22.57 12.61
CA ASN A 347 4.62 22.47 12.17
C ASN A 347 4.79 21.27 11.24
N THR A 348 5.29 21.50 10.03
CA THR A 348 5.60 20.44 9.07
C THR A 348 6.77 19.59 9.59
N LEU A 349 6.60 18.27 9.58
CA LEU A 349 7.53 17.31 10.15
C LEU A 349 8.37 16.64 9.06
N SER A 350 9.65 16.43 9.35
CA SER A 350 10.52 15.48 8.62
C SER A 350 10.74 14.19 9.39
N SER A 351 10.32 14.15 10.66
CA SER A 351 10.47 12.98 11.52
C SER A 351 9.70 11.78 10.95
N VAL A 352 10.25 10.60 11.17
CA VAL A 352 9.67 9.33 10.77
C VAL A 352 9.73 8.39 11.96
N GLU A 353 8.65 7.67 12.21
CA GLU A 353 8.54 6.71 13.30
C GLU A 353 8.16 5.35 12.73
N GLN A 354 8.79 4.28 13.23
CA GLN A 354 8.42 2.90 12.90
C GLN A 354 7.69 2.25 14.06
N TYR A 355 6.66 1.47 13.78
CA TYR A 355 5.95 0.65 14.75
C TYR A 355 6.32 -0.82 14.59
N ASP A 356 6.73 -1.43 15.68
CA ASP A 356 6.95 -2.88 15.76
C ASP A 356 5.73 -3.56 16.42
N PRO A 357 4.91 -4.33 15.67
CA PRO A 357 3.72 -4.97 16.23
C PRO A 357 4.05 -6.06 17.26
N ALA A 358 5.27 -6.62 17.27
CA ALA A 358 5.67 -7.63 18.24
C ALA A 358 6.02 -7.02 19.60
N LEU A 359 6.51 -5.78 19.60
CA LEU A 359 6.84 -5.02 20.81
C LEU A 359 5.70 -4.10 21.28
N ASP A 360 4.73 -3.85 20.41
CA ASP A 360 3.73 -2.80 20.59
C ASP A 360 4.39 -1.47 20.98
N ALA A 361 5.33 -1.02 20.14
CA ALA A 361 6.11 0.17 20.42
C ALA A 361 6.49 0.91 19.14
N TRP A 362 6.54 2.25 19.25
CA TRP A 362 7.07 3.12 18.22
C TRP A 362 8.50 3.55 18.54
N GLU A 363 9.33 3.63 17.51
CA GLU A 363 10.70 4.10 17.59
C GLU A 363 10.96 5.13 16.49
N ALA A 364 11.68 6.21 16.82
CA ALA A 364 12.11 7.17 15.81
C ALA A 364 13.18 6.54 14.90
N VAL A 365 13.04 6.73 13.60
CA VAL A 365 14.06 6.41 12.60
C VAL A 365 14.67 7.71 12.06
N VAL A 366 15.68 7.59 11.18
CA VAL A 366 16.33 8.78 10.61
C VAL A 366 15.29 9.63 9.86
N PRO A 367 15.21 10.95 10.13
CA PRO A 367 14.24 11.82 9.49
C PRO A 367 14.54 12.00 8.00
N MET A 368 13.49 12.34 7.24
CA MET A 368 13.62 12.79 5.85
C MET A 368 14.51 14.03 5.76
N ALA A 369 15.13 14.25 4.60
CA ALA A 369 15.91 15.46 4.36
C ALA A 369 15.01 16.71 4.34
N THR A 370 13.82 16.57 3.77
CA THR A 370 12.82 17.64 3.67
C THR A 370 11.61 17.30 4.52
N ALA A 371 11.12 18.23 5.34
CA ALA A 371 9.85 18.09 6.04
C ALA A 371 8.69 18.11 5.04
N ARG A 372 7.65 17.28 5.21
CA ARG A 372 6.55 17.23 4.23
C ARG A 372 5.22 16.93 4.89
N ALA A 373 4.19 17.72 4.59
CA ALA A 373 2.79 17.38 4.86
C ALA A 373 2.13 16.86 3.57
N PHE A 374 1.09 16.05 3.70
CA PHE A 374 0.41 15.38 2.58
C PHE A 374 1.34 14.54 1.67
N PRO A 375 2.41 13.87 2.18
CA PRO A 375 3.19 13.00 1.31
C PRO A 375 2.39 11.75 0.93
N LEU A 376 2.75 11.13 -0.19
CA LEU A 376 2.46 9.71 -0.41
C LEU A 376 3.67 8.90 0.04
N ALA A 377 3.45 7.83 0.80
CA ALA A 377 4.46 6.82 1.07
C ALA A 377 4.03 5.45 0.52
N LEU A 378 4.95 4.75 -0.13
CA LEU A 378 4.74 3.41 -0.72
C LEU A 378 6.04 2.59 -0.68
N VAL A 379 5.99 1.30 -0.99
CA VAL A 379 7.14 0.37 -0.92
C VAL A 379 7.42 -0.29 -2.27
#